data_AF-A0AAE1B0D4-F1
#
_entry.id   AF-A0AAE1B0D4-F1
#
_cell.length_a   1.000
_cell.length_b   1.000
_cell.length_c   1.000
_cell.angle_alpha   90.00
_cell.angle_beta   90.00
_cell.angle_gamma   90.00
#
_symmetry.space_group_name_H-M   'P 1'
#
loop_
_entity.id
_entity.type
_entity.pdbx_description
1 polymer ?
#
loop_
_entity_poly.entity_id
_entity_poly.type
_entity_poly.pdbx_seq_one_letter_code
_entity_poly.pdbx_strand_id
1 'polypeptide(L)'
;RADSEKLARSAQDLWLACIALNAILHFGNESENDEKKPVPLRSKVEAILNSGMKHPFVETVANAIPTEALDEGVNTEDELRSRFVRVARICRRLGLVQAPNTSLYKYFVSYFHSFLVFNNIQAEGPADEIDLSKMDNFDLIAYAQYWMDKGSLELALKFMSQLNGESRKAASDWIRDARLLLETKQCAFTLTAFASATGLANTF
;
A
#
# COMPACT_ATOMS: atom_id res chain seq x y z
N ARG A 1 -40.83 -10.32 -6.04
CA ARG A 1 -40.28 -11.49 -5.32
C ARG A 1 -39.16 -12.15 -6.15
N ALA A 2 -39.43 -12.61 -7.38
CA ALA A 2 -38.38 -13.16 -8.23
C ALA A 2 -37.23 -12.16 -8.53
N ASP A 3 -37.55 -10.90 -8.87
CA ASP A 3 -36.52 -9.89 -9.16
C ASP A 3 -35.71 -9.49 -7.92
N SER A 4 -36.35 -9.32 -6.77
CA SER A 4 -35.69 -9.02 -5.50
C SER A 4 -34.75 -10.16 -5.05
N GLU A 5 -35.16 -11.42 -5.24
CA GLU A 5 -34.31 -12.57 -4.95
C GLU A 5 -33.10 -12.64 -5.90
N LYS A 6 -33.28 -12.28 -7.17
CA LYS A 6 -32.18 -12.24 -8.15
C LYS A 6 -31.16 -11.15 -7.80
N LEU A 7 -31.63 -9.96 -7.39
CA LEU A 7 -30.78 -8.85 -6.93
C LEU A 7 -30.04 -9.19 -5.63
N ALA A 8 -30.68 -9.90 -4.70
CA ALA A 8 -30.04 -10.35 -3.48
C ALA A 8 -28.91 -11.36 -3.75
N ARG A 9 -29.14 -12.32 -4.66
CA ARG A 9 -28.12 -13.31 -5.05
C ARG A 9 -26.91 -12.66 -5.72
N SER A 10 -27.12 -11.74 -6.66
CA SER A 10 -26.00 -11.06 -7.33
C SER A 10 -25.21 -10.17 -6.37
N ALA A 11 -25.87 -9.50 -5.42
CA ALA A 11 -25.17 -8.75 -4.37
C ALA A 11 -24.31 -9.66 -3.48
N GLN A 12 -24.79 -10.87 -3.16
CA GLN A 12 -24.03 -11.86 -2.41
C GLN A 12 -22.83 -12.38 -3.21
N ASP A 13 -23.02 -12.72 -4.49
CA ASP A 13 -21.95 -13.18 -5.37
C ASP A 13 -20.87 -12.11 -5.54
N LEU A 14 -21.28 -10.85 -5.71
CA LEU A 14 -20.38 -9.71 -5.79
C LEU A 14 -19.58 -9.54 -4.49
N TRP A 15 -20.24 -9.64 -3.34
CA TRP A 15 -19.59 -9.53 -2.03
C TRP A 15 -18.53 -10.62 -1.83
N LEU A 16 -18.86 -11.87 -2.17
CA LEU A 16 -17.91 -12.99 -2.11
C LEU A 16 -16.71 -12.78 -3.04
N ALA A 17 -16.94 -12.29 -4.27
CA ALA A 17 -15.86 -11.98 -5.21
C ALA A 17 -14.93 -10.88 -4.68
N CYS A 18 -15.49 -9.83 -4.04
CA CYS A 18 -14.71 -8.76 -3.44
C CYS A 18 -13.88 -9.23 -2.22
N ILE A 19 -14.46 -10.09 -1.39
CA ILE A 19 -13.74 -10.70 -0.26
C ILE A 19 -12.60 -11.58 -0.76
N ALA A 20 -12.85 -12.40 -1.80
CA ALA A 20 -11.81 -13.23 -2.39
C ALA A 20 -10.65 -12.38 -2.94
N LEU A 21 -10.95 -11.23 -3.57
CA LEU A 21 -9.93 -10.28 -4.01
C LEU A 21 -9.13 -9.72 -2.83
N ASN A 22 -9.80 -9.26 -1.78
CA ASN A 22 -9.13 -8.75 -0.58
C ASN A 22 -8.24 -9.81 0.09
N ALA A 23 -8.72 -11.05 0.20
CA ALA A 23 -7.94 -12.14 0.76
C ALA A 23 -6.61 -12.34 0.00
N ILE A 24 -6.64 -12.30 -1.33
CA ILE A 24 -5.44 -12.40 -2.17
C ILE A 24 -4.50 -11.21 -1.95
N LEU A 25 -5.02 -9.99 -1.79
CA LEU A 25 -4.18 -8.81 -1.52
C LEU A 25 -3.51 -8.85 -0.15
N HIS A 26 -4.12 -9.52 0.83
CA HIS A 26 -3.58 -9.65 2.18
C HIS A 26 -2.61 -10.82 2.33
N PHE A 27 -3.02 -12.01 1.89
CA PHE A 27 -2.29 -13.26 2.12
C PHE A 27 -1.43 -13.69 0.93
N GLY A 28 -1.64 -13.10 -0.25
CA GLY A 28 -0.98 -13.52 -1.47
C GLY A 28 -1.51 -14.88 -1.96
N ASN A 29 -0.66 -15.60 -2.68
CA ASN A 29 -0.94 -16.98 -3.07
C ASN A 29 -0.50 -17.93 -1.96
N GLU A 30 -1.43 -18.67 -1.37
CA GLU A 30 -1.12 -19.75 -0.42
C GLU A 30 -0.60 -21.02 -1.10
N SER A 31 -0.38 -21.02 -2.43
CA SER A 31 0.14 -22.21 -3.13
C SER A 31 1.52 -22.58 -2.59
N GLU A 32 1.59 -23.73 -1.90
CA GLU A 32 2.76 -24.29 -1.22
C GLU A 32 3.99 -24.54 -2.12
N ASN A 33 3.84 -24.44 -3.44
CA ASN A 33 4.90 -24.67 -4.41
C ASN A 33 5.42 -23.36 -5.01
N ASP A 34 6.55 -22.95 -4.46
CA ASP A 34 7.68 -22.26 -5.06
C ASP A 34 7.45 -20.97 -5.88
N GLU A 35 8.25 -19.97 -5.49
CA GLU A 35 8.30 -18.58 -5.96
C GLU A 35 7.14 -17.69 -5.50
N LYS A 36 7.48 -16.77 -4.58
CA LYS A 36 6.71 -15.58 -4.18
C LYS A 36 6.49 -14.65 -5.37
N LYS A 37 5.71 -15.11 -6.34
CA LYS A 37 5.34 -14.36 -7.52
C LYS A 37 3.96 -13.75 -7.30
N PRO A 38 3.80 -12.45 -7.58
CA PRO A 38 2.48 -11.82 -7.54
C PRO A 38 1.52 -12.54 -8.48
N VAL A 39 0.28 -12.74 -8.02
CA VAL A 39 -0.76 -13.40 -8.80
C VAL A 39 -1.52 -12.36 -9.63
N PRO A 40 -1.71 -12.60 -10.94
CA PRO A 40 -2.47 -11.69 -11.78
C PRO A 40 -3.93 -11.59 -11.31
N LEU A 41 -4.42 -10.36 -11.14
CA LEU A 41 -5.75 -10.10 -10.58
C LEU A 41 -6.86 -10.09 -11.64
N ARG A 42 -6.51 -10.15 -12.94
CA ARG A 42 -7.45 -10.05 -14.08
C ARG A 42 -8.67 -10.96 -13.93
N SER A 43 -8.45 -12.26 -13.65
CA SER A 43 -9.54 -13.23 -13.50
C SER A 43 -10.51 -12.88 -12.36
N LYS A 44 -10.02 -12.29 -11.27
CA LYS A 44 -10.83 -11.91 -10.11
C LYS A 44 -11.64 -10.65 -10.39
N VAL A 45 -11.05 -9.67 -11.07
CA VAL A 45 -11.75 -8.44 -11.48
C VAL A 45 -12.84 -8.77 -12.51
N GLU A 46 -12.60 -9.69 -13.44
CA GLU A 46 -13.63 -10.18 -14.36
C GLU A 46 -14.79 -10.85 -13.63
N ALA A 47 -14.54 -11.63 -12.58
CA ALA A 47 -15.59 -12.21 -11.75
C ALA A 47 -16.44 -11.14 -11.02
N ILE A 48 -15.82 -10.05 -10.58
CA ILE A 48 -16.50 -8.90 -9.97
C ILE A 48 -17.38 -8.18 -11.01
N LEU A 49 -16.86 -7.96 -12.23
CA LEU A 49 -17.62 -7.34 -13.32
C LEU A 49 -18.84 -8.18 -13.73
N ASN A 50 -18.67 -9.50 -13.79
CA ASN A 50 -19.75 -10.44 -14.14
C ASN A 50 -20.86 -10.49 -13.06
N SER A 51 -20.48 -10.43 -11.78
CA SER A 51 -21.44 -10.45 -10.65
C SER A 51 -22.12 -9.10 -10.42
N GLY A 52 -21.46 -7.98 -10.75
CA GLY A 52 -21.96 -6.63 -10.56
C GLY A 52 -23.11 -6.17 -11.46
N MET A 53 -23.68 -7.05 -12.29
CA MET A 53 -24.80 -6.75 -13.21
C MET A 53 -24.64 -5.47 -14.04
N LYS A 54 -23.41 -5.11 -14.43
CA LYS A 54 -23.08 -3.86 -15.14
C LYS A 54 -23.48 -2.58 -14.41
N HIS A 55 -23.45 -2.61 -13.08
CA HIS A 55 -23.68 -1.40 -12.30
C HIS A 55 -22.56 -0.37 -12.58
N PRO A 56 -22.88 0.89 -12.94
CA PRO A 56 -21.90 1.86 -13.40
C PRO A 56 -20.80 2.11 -12.37
N PHE A 57 -21.14 2.14 -11.08
CA PHE A 57 -20.15 2.27 -10.00
C PHE A 57 -19.14 1.10 -10.00
N VAL A 58 -19.60 -0.15 -10.13
CA VAL A 58 -18.74 -1.33 -10.09
C VAL A 58 -17.78 -1.32 -11.29
N GLU A 59 -18.28 -0.96 -12.47
CA GLU A 59 -17.45 -0.80 -13.67
C GLU A 59 -16.42 0.33 -13.50
N THR A 60 -16.82 1.50 -12.98
CA THR A 60 -15.87 2.61 -12.77
C THR A 60 -14.75 2.27 -11.80
N VAL A 61 -15.07 1.57 -10.70
CA VAL A 61 -14.06 1.23 -9.69
C VAL A 61 -13.19 0.06 -10.15
N ALA A 62 -13.77 -0.93 -10.84
CA ALA A 62 -12.98 -2.02 -11.44
C ALA A 62 -12.01 -1.50 -12.51
N ASN A 63 -12.42 -0.52 -13.32
CA ASN A 63 -11.56 0.13 -14.32
C ASN A 63 -10.51 1.08 -13.71
N ALA A 64 -10.71 1.52 -12.46
CA ALA A 64 -9.72 2.33 -11.74
C ALA A 64 -8.55 1.50 -11.20
N ILE A 65 -8.68 0.16 -11.17
CA ILE A 65 -7.58 -0.73 -10.78
C ILE A 65 -6.46 -0.61 -11.83
N PRO A 66 -5.22 -0.33 -11.43
CA PRO A 66 -4.10 -0.20 -12.37
C PRO A 66 -3.90 -1.46 -13.21
N THR A 67 -3.63 -1.30 -14.51
CA THR A 67 -3.43 -2.45 -15.42
C THR A 67 -2.22 -3.30 -15.03
N GLU A 68 -1.20 -2.69 -14.42
CA GLU A 68 -0.04 -3.37 -13.85
C GLU A 68 -0.46 -4.43 -12.81
N ALA A 69 -1.42 -4.11 -11.95
CA ALA A 69 -1.96 -5.04 -10.95
C ALA A 69 -2.79 -6.17 -11.59
N LEU A 70 -3.39 -5.93 -12.76
CA LEU A 70 -4.17 -6.94 -13.48
C LEU A 70 -3.27 -8.00 -14.14
N ASP A 71 -2.16 -7.55 -14.75
CA ASP A 71 -1.29 -8.39 -15.58
C ASP A 71 -0.12 -9.01 -14.80
N GLU A 72 0.59 -8.21 -14.01
CA GLU A 72 1.76 -8.67 -13.23
C GLU A 72 1.36 -9.13 -11.83
N GLY A 73 0.20 -8.69 -11.35
CA GLY A 73 -0.26 -8.93 -9.99
C GLY A 73 0.31 -7.93 -8.99
N VAL A 74 0.04 -8.16 -7.71
CA VAL A 74 0.39 -7.23 -6.64
C VAL A 74 1.20 -7.94 -5.55
N ASN A 75 2.30 -7.32 -5.14
CA ASN A 75 3.11 -7.82 -4.03
C ASN A 75 2.34 -7.67 -2.70
N THR A 76 2.48 -8.66 -1.83
CA THR A 76 1.85 -8.59 -0.51
C THR A 76 2.55 -7.57 0.39
N GLU A 77 1.86 -7.16 1.45
CA GLU A 77 2.42 -6.24 2.44
C GLU A 77 3.66 -6.83 3.13
N ASP A 78 3.68 -8.13 3.36
CA ASP A 78 4.81 -8.84 3.97
C ASP A 78 6.02 -8.91 3.02
N GLU A 79 5.79 -9.11 1.73
CA GLU A 79 6.85 -9.04 0.71
C GLU A 79 7.45 -7.64 0.64
N LEU A 80 6.62 -6.60 0.58
CA LEU A 80 7.07 -5.21 0.58
C LEU A 80 7.84 -4.87 1.85
N ARG A 81 7.40 -5.36 3.02
CA ARG A 81 8.10 -5.21 4.30
C ARG A 81 9.46 -5.89 4.30
N SER A 82 9.54 -7.12 3.80
CA SER A 82 10.82 -7.83 3.70
C SER A 82 11.81 -7.13 2.75
N ARG A 83 11.30 -6.60 1.63
CA ARG A 83 12.10 -5.86 0.64
C ARG A 83 12.54 -4.49 1.16
N PHE A 84 11.70 -3.84 1.96
CA PHE A 84 11.98 -2.53 2.55
C PHE A 84 13.30 -2.52 3.32
N VAL A 85 13.62 -3.57 4.09
CA VAL A 85 14.88 -3.66 4.86
C VAL A 85 16.10 -3.51 3.95
N ARG A 86 16.06 -4.11 2.75
CA ARG A 86 17.15 -4.02 1.77
C ARG A 86 17.21 -2.63 1.14
N VAL A 87 16.06 -2.08 0.75
CA VAL A 87 15.94 -0.76 0.13
C VAL A 87 16.40 0.33 1.11
N ALA A 88 15.95 0.30 2.36
CA ALA A 88 16.34 1.23 3.41
C ALA A 88 17.87 1.22 3.64
N ARG A 89 18.50 0.06 3.62
CA ARG A 89 19.97 -0.06 3.73
C ARG A 89 20.70 0.60 2.56
N ILE A 90 20.23 0.39 1.34
CA ILE A 90 20.81 1.00 0.12
C ILE A 90 20.61 2.51 0.16
N CYS A 91 19.40 2.98 0.46
CA CYS A 91 19.06 4.41 0.52
C CYS A 91 19.87 5.13 1.60
N ARG A 92 20.13 4.51 2.76
CA ARG A 92 21.02 5.06 3.79
C ARG A 92 22.45 5.19 3.28
N ARG A 93 22.97 4.17 2.60
CA ARG A 93 24.33 4.23 2.02
C ARG A 93 24.45 5.33 0.97
N LEU A 94 23.44 5.50 0.11
CA LEU A 94 23.44 6.54 -0.93
C LEU A 94 23.22 7.94 -0.37
N GLY A 95 22.43 8.07 0.70
CA GLY A 95 22.27 9.33 1.43
C GLY A 95 23.61 9.86 1.99
N LEU A 96 24.54 8.97 2.37
CA LEU A 96 25.88 9.37 2.82
C LEU A 96 26.74 9.93 1.67
N VAL A 97 26.51 9.49 0.43
CA VAL A 97 27.37 9.81 -0.73
C VAL A 97 26.95 11.13 -1.38
N GLN A 98 25.67 11.50 -1.30
CA GLN A 98 25.12 12.71 -1.92
C GLN A 98 25.29 14.00 -1.09
N ALA A 99 26.20 14.02 -0.12
CA ALA A 99 26.48 15.19 0.69
C ALA A 99 27.74 15.93 0.22
N PRO A 100 27.72 16.71 -0.88
CA PRO A 100 28.83 17.60 -1.18
C PRO A 100 28.86 18.71 -0.12
N ASN A 101 29.99 18.85 0.60
CA ASN A 101 30.30 19.95 1.52
C ASN A 101 29.48 20.10 2.81
N THR A 102 28.97 19.01 3.40
CA THR A 102 28.47 19.05 4.80
C THR A 102 29.20 18.02 5.67
N SER A 103 29.63 18.46 6.86
CA SER A 103 30.44 17.66 7.77
C SER A 103 29.69 16.38 8.18
N LEU A 104 30.35 15.22 8.08
CA LEU A 104 29.86 13.91 8.53
C LEU A 104 29.33 13.94 9.99
N TYR A 105 29.86 14.87 10.81
CA TYR A 105 29.39 15.11 12.17
C TYR A 105 27.94 15.59 12.25
N LYS A 106 27.48 16.43 11.31
CA LYS A 106 26.09 16.91 11.28
C LYS A 106 25.11 15.75 11.07
N TYR A 107 25.50 14.76 10.25
CA TYR A 107 24.73 13.54 10.03
C TYR A 107 24.74 12.61 11.25
N PHE A 108 25.88 12.46 11.93
CA PHE A 108 25.95 11.71 13.18
C PHE A 108 25.06 12.34 14.26
N VAL A 109 25.09 13.67 14.37
CA VAL A 109 24.22 14.43 15.29
C VAL A 109 22.75 14.35 14.86
N SER A 110 22.41 14.41 13.57
CA SER A 110 21.04 14.22 13.09
C SER A 110 20.56 12.79 13.36
N TYR A 111 21.40 11.78 13.13
CA TYR A 111 21.09 10.39 13.46
C TYR A 111 20.86 10.21 14.96
N PHE A 112 21.69 10.84 15.80
CA PHE A 112 21.53 10.80 17.25
C PHE A 112 20.33 11.64 17.74
N HIS A 113 20.04 12.76 17.09
CA HIS A 113 18.87 13.57 17.34
C HIS A 113 17.60 12.81 16.96
N SER A 114 17.55 12.19 15.80
CA SER A 114 16.49 11.27 15.37
C SER A 114 16.35 10.12 16.37
N PHE A 115 17.47 9.50 16.78
CA PHE A 115 17.53 8.47 17.83
C PHE A 115 16.97 8.91 19.19
N LEU A 116 17.31 10.12 19.65
CA LEU A 116 16.81 10.69 20.90
C LEU A 116 15.36 11.15 20.78
N VAL A 117 14.97 11.71 19.64
CA VAL A 117 13.59 12.09 19.31
C VAL A 117 12.73 10.83 19.31
N PHE A 118 13.21 9.66 18.86
CA PHE A 118 12.49 8.39 19.00
C PHE A 118 12.12 8.02 20.45
N ASN A 119 12.81 8.57 21.46
CA ASN A 119 12.46 8.38 22.87
C ASN A 119 11.43 9.42 23.39
N ASN A 120 11.16 10.48 22.63
CA ASN A 120 10.23 11.57 22.97
C ASN A 120 9.12 11.80 21.93
N ILE A 121 8.94 10.90 20.96
CA ILE A 121 7.70 10.87 20.15
C ILE A 121 6.62 10.24 21.03
N GLN A 122 6.18 10.98 22.05
CA GLN A 122 4.76 11.01 22.34
C GLN A 122 4.13 11.54 21.05
N ALA A 123 3.42 10.67 20.35
CA ALA A 123 2.55 11.07 19.26
C ALA A 123 1.44 11.94 19.85
N GLU A 124 1.72 13.21 20.09
CA GLU A 124 0.71 14.21 20.38
C GLU A 124 0.02 14.58 19.06
N GLY A 125 -0.99 13.80 18.73
CA GLY A 125 -2.06 14.18 17.82
C GLY A 125 -1.79 14.10 16.31
N PRO A 126 -2.85 14.09 15.48
CA PRO A 126 -2.78 13.83 14.04
C PRO A 126 -2.41 15.06 13.21
N ALA A 127 -1.86 16.10 13.83
CA ALA A 127 -1.82 17.43 13.24
C ALA A 127 -0.63 18.31 13.65
N ASP A 128 0.39 17.78 14.33
CA ASP A 128 1.65 18.52 14.41
C ASP A 128 2.34 18.40 13.06
N GLU A 129 2.47 19.53 12.38
CA GLU A 129 3.14 19.70 11.10
C GLU A 129 4.59 19.26 11.25
N ILE A 130 4.83 17.95 11.11
CA ILE A 130 6.14 17.43 10.77
C ILE A 130 6.50 18.16 9.48
N ASP A 131 7.38 19.16 9.58
CA ASP A 131 7.85 19.93 8.43
C ASP A 131 8.76 19.02 7.61
N LEU A 132 8.13 18.20 6.75
CA LEU A 132 8.77 17.19 5.93
C LEU A 132 9.80 17.82 4.98
N SER A 133 9.69 19.14 4.75
CA SER A 133 10.60 19.96 3.94
C SER A 133 11.95 20.20 4.63
N LYS A 134 12.02 20.10 5.96
CA LYS A 134 13.26 20.25 6.75
C LYS A 134 13.95 18.92 7.05
N MET A 135 13.29 17.80 6.75
CA MET A 135 13.82 16.47 7.03
C MET A 135 14.85 16.04 5.98
N ASP A 136 15.98 15.53 6.47
CA ASP A 136 16.98 14.94 5.62
C ASP A 136 16.58 13.51 5.20
N ASN A 137 17.20 12.99 4.14
CA ASN A 137 16.95 11.63 3.65
C ASN A 137 17.15 10.57 4.75
N PHE A 138 18.07 10.79 5.70
CA PHE A 138 18.26 9.88 6.84
C PHE A 138 17.06 9.82 7.77
N ASP A 139 16.52 10.98 8.14
CA ASP A 139 15.37 11.08 9.01
C ASP A 139 14.16 10.45 8.33
N LEU A 140 13.91 10.77 7.05
CA LEU A 140 12.83 10.18 6.26
C LEU A 140 12.88 8.64 6.23
N ILE A 141 14.06 8.04 6.03
CA ILE A 141 14.21 6.57 6.04
C ILE A 141 13.99 6.00 7.45
N ALA A 142 14.42 6.72 8.50
CA ALA A 142 14.21 6.29 9.88
C ALA A 142 12.72 6.33 10.27
N TYR A 143 11.99 7.39 9.91
CA TYR A 143 10.53 7.47 10.08
C TYR A 143 9.80 6.41 9.27
N ALA A 144 10.21 6.19 8.02
CA ALA A 144 9.65 5.12 7.20
C ALA A 144 9.84 3.75 7.87
N GLN A 145 11.03 3.47 8.41
CA GLN A 145 11.27 2.21 9.12
C GLN A 145 10.41 2.09 10.39
N TYR A 146 10.29 3.16 11.16
CA TYR A 146 9.44 3.17 12.35
C TYR A 146 7.98 2.81 12.01
N TRP A 147 7.40 3.42 10.97
CA TRP A 147 6.03 3.14 10.57
C TRP A 147 5.87 1.76 9.92
N MET A 148 6.87 1.28 9.19
CA MET A 148 6.90 -0.11 8.72
C MET A 148 6.86 -1.09 9.90
N ASP A 149 7.66 -0.87 10.95
CA ASP A 149 7.69 -1.73 12.14
C ASP A 149 6.36 -1.71 12.90
N LYS A 150 5.66 -0.55 12.91
CA LYS A 150 4.30 -0.41 13.44
C LYS A 150 3.20 -1.00 12.54
N GLY A 151 3.52 -1.37 11.30
CA GLY A 151 2.59 -1.94 10.35
C GLY A 151 1.74 -0.95 9.57
N SER A 152 2.16 0.32 9.48
CA SER A 152 1.53 1.30 8.59
C SER A 152 2.35 1.46 7.31
N LEU A 153 1.98 0.70 6.27
CA LEU A 153 2.60 0.83 4.94
C LEU A 153 2.35 2.21 4.31
N GLU A 154 1.16 2.79 4.52
CA GLU A 154 0.78 4.10 3.97
C GLU A 154 1.70 5.23 4.45
N LEU A 155 1.93 5.30 5.77
CA LEU A 155 2.80 6.31 6.36
C LEU A 155 4.25 6.09 5.94
N ALA A 156 4.71 4.83 5.90
CA ALA A 156 6.04 4.51 5.40
C ALA A 156 6.22 4.93 3.94
N LEU A 157 5.24 4.68 3.07
CA LEU A 157 5.25 5.11 1.68
C LEU A 157 5.31 6.63 1.56
N LYS A 158 4.55 7.35 2.39
CA LYS A 158 4.58 8.83 2.43
C LYS A 158 5.99 9.34 2.67
N PHE A 159 6.69 8.86 3.70
CA PHE A 159 8.07 9.27 3.99
C PHE A 159 9.06 8.84 2.89
N MET A 160 8.93 7.62 2.36
CA MET A 160 9.79 7.15 1.27
C MET A 160 9.60 7.94 -0.03
N SER A 161 8.37 8.39 -0.31
CA SER A 161 8.06 9.20 -1.50
C SER A 161 8.68 10.60 -1.48
N GLN A 162 9.08 11.07 -0.30
CA GLN A 162 9.72 12.37 -0.09
C GLN A 162 11.24 12.33 -0.18
N LEU A 163 11.83 11.14 -0.33
CA LEU A 163 13.26 11.02 -0.58
C LEU A 163 13.65 11.81 -1.82
N ASN A 164 14.88 12.34 -1.82
CA ASN A 164 15.43 13.09 -2.94
C ASN A 164 16.74 12.48 -3.46
N GLY A 165 17.08 12.82 -4.71
CA GLY A 165 18.34 12.42 -5.34
C GLY A 165 18.46 10.91 -5.65
N GLU A 166 19.63 10.34 -5.41
CA GLU A 166 19.95 8.94 -5.71
C GLU A 166 19.22 7.98 -4.77
N SER A 167 18.98 8.39 -3.51
CA SER A 167 18.18 7.59 -2.57
C SER A 167 16.73 7.40 -3.06
N ARG A 168 16.14 8.42 -3.69
CA ARG A 168 14.82 8.31 -4.30
C ARG A 168 14.81 7.33 -5.47
N LYS A 169 15.83 7.38 -6.33
CA LYS A 169 15.97 6.46 -7.47
C LYS A 169 16.14 5.02 -7.00
N ALA A 170 16.96 4.78 -5.97
CA ALA A 170 17.12 3.44 -5.41
C ALA A 170 15.84 2.90 -4.75
N ALA A 171 14.97 3.79 -4.28
CA ALA A 171 13.67 3.44 -3.70
C ALA A 171 12.52 3.40 -4.72
N SER A 172 12.70 3.82 -5.97
CA SER A 172 11.59 4.04 -6.92
C SER A 172 10.73 2.82 -7.12
N ASP A 173 11.37 1.65 -7.28
CA ASP A 173 10.69 0.39 -7.55
C ASP A 173 9.88 -0.04 -6.33
N TRP A 174 10.42 0.19 -5.13
CA TRP A 174 9.70 -0.08 -3.88
C TRP A 174 8.50 0.84 -3.71
N ILE A 175 8.67 2.13 -3.98
CA ILE A 175 7.62 3.15 -3.90
C ILE A 175 6.50 2.84 -4.89
N ARG A 176 6.86 2.45 -6.13
CA ARG A 176 5.90 2.10 -7.17
C ARG A 176 5.04 0.90 -6.74
N ASP A 177 5.68 -0.19 -6.33
CA ASP A 177 4.92 -1.41 -6.01
C ASP A 177 4.09 -1.24 -4.72
N ALA A 178 4.57 -0.44 -3.75
CA ALA A 178 3.78 -0.10 -2.57
C ALA A 178 2.56 0.76 -2.91
N ARG A 179 2.70 1.71 -3.83
CA ARG A 179 1.57 2.49 -4.36
C ARG A 179 0.58 1.59 -5.08
N LEU A 180 1.07 0.70 -5.95
CA LEU A 180 0.24 -0.26 -6.68
C LEU A 180 -0.63 -1.10 -5.73
N LEU A 181 -0.05 -1.60 -4.64
CA LEU A 181 -0.78 -2.34 -3.61
C LEU A 181 -1.86 -1.48 -2.94
N LEU A 182 -1.53 -0.25 -2.54
CA LEU A 182 -2.48 0.63 -1.85
C LEU A 182 -3.64 1.08 -2.75
N GLU A 183 -3.36 1.43 -4.00
CA GLU A 183 -4.39 1.78 -4.99
C GLU A 183 -5.36 0.60 -5.22
N THR A 184 -4.81 -0.61 -5.34
CA THR A 184 -5.60 -1.82 -5.51
C THR A 184 -6.43 -2.16 -4.27
N LYS A 185 -5.83 -2.05 -3.07
CA LYS A 185 -6.54 -2.21 -1.78
C LYS A 185 -7.69 -1.22 -1.64
N GLN A 186 -7.48 0.04 -2.01
CA GLN A 186 -8.51 1.06 -1.96
C GLN A 186 -9.69 0.73 -2.89
N CYS A 187 -9.42 0.25 -4.10
CA CYS A 187 -10.47 -0.19 -5.03
C CYS A 187 -11.21 -1.42 -4.48
N ALA A 188 -10.49 -2.42 -3.97
CA ALA A 188 -11.10 -3.63 -3.41
C ALA A 188 -11.96 -3.33 -2.16
N PHE A 189 -11.50 -2.41 -1.31
CA PHE A 189 -12.26 -1.96 -0.14
C PHE A 189 -13.53 -1.22 -0.54
N THR A 190 -13.46 -0.29 -1.50
CA THR A 190 -14.64 0.46 -1.96
C THR A 190 -15.67 -0.45 -2.65
N LEU A 191 -15.23 -1.43 -3.44
CA LEU A 191 -16.11 -2.47 -4.00
C LEU A 191 -16.79 -3.31 -2.91
N THR A 192 -16.04 -3.73 -1.89
CA THR A 192 -16.58 -4.52 -0.77
C THR A 192 -17.60 -3.72 0.03
N ALA A 193 -17.31 -2.44 0.30
CA ALA A 193 -18.22 -1.54 1.00
C ALA A 193 -19.53 -1.34 0.21
N PHE A 194 -19.43 -1.15 -1.11
CA PHE A 194 -20.58 -1.04 -1.99
C PHE A 194 -21.42 -2.32 -2.04
N ALA A 195 -20.78 -3.48 -2.19
CA ALA A 195 -21.46 -4.77 -2.19
C ALA A 195 -22.20 -5.03 -0.87
N SER A 196 -21.56 -4.70 0.25
CA SER A 196 -22.16 -4.81 1.59
C SER A 196 -23.38 -3.89 1.75
N ALA A 197 -23.27 -2.64 1.32
CA ALA A 197 -24.36 -1.66 1.39
C ALA A 197 -25.55 -2.08 0.50
N THR A 198 -25.29 -2.58 -0.71
CA THR A 198 -26.31 -3.05 -1.65
C THR A 198 -27.02 -4.31 -1.13
N GLY A 199 -26.26 -5.24 -0.53
CA GLY A 199 -26.82 -6.42 0.12
C GLY A 199 -27.77 -6.06 1.26
N LEU A 200 -27.37 -5.12 2.14
CA LEU A 200 -28.21 -4.63 3.23
C LEU A 200 -29.45 -3.88 2.74
N ALA A 201 -29.32 -3.03 1.72
CA ALA A 201 -30.44 -2.28 1.16
C ALA A 201 -31.55 -3.18 0.59
N ASN A 202 -31.19 -4.37 0.09
CA ASN A 202 -32.14 -5.33 -0.47
C ASN A 202 -32.81 -6.23 0.59
N THR A 203 -32.41 -6.14 1.87
CA THR A 203 -32.99 -6.94 2.97
C THR A 203 -34.15 -6.25 3.69
N PHE A 204 -34.37 -4.95 3.48
CA PHE A 204 -35.48 -4.16 4.02
C PHE A 204 -36.52 -3.85 2.96
#